data_AF-A0A9W4H1E4-F1
#
_entry.id   AF-A0A9W4H1E4-F1
#
_cell.length_a   1.000
_cell.length_b   1.000
_cell.length_c   1.000
_cell.angle_alpha   90.00
_cell.angle_beta   90.00
_cell.angle_gamma   90.00
#
_symmetry.space_group_name_H-M   'P 1'
#
loop_
_entity.id
_entity.type
_entity.pdbx_description
1 polymer ?
#
loop_
_entity_poly.entity_id
_entity_poly.type
_entity_poly.pdbx_seq_one_letter_code
_entity_poly.pdbx_strand_id
1 'polypeptide(L)'
;MGTSYEGALVVAGVEPVRTALVRADVKAIVAPVGAERTAILPREGAYNVADVDELGRYLSGVCGFSVLVHSLYDSDLLSLYVYRGGECLHEYQSETAFLGTPYEDDGEMKVELGGVLYDAEDPSLPSGPRGADPEVFAPFGSGDVDLDRLGALLRGEGLDEDEQIFAESRHWAVAEALNLQPAALTTAYRHATMADYPGAVLVGPSRTEPSAGSALR
;
A
#
# COMPACT_ATOMS: atom_id res chain seq x y z
N MET A 1 -2.80 -19.13 -5.08
CA MET A 1 -3.45 -18.00 -5.78
C MET A 1 -2.98 -16.79 -5.02
N GLY A 2 -2.13 -15.96 -5.61
CA GLY A 2 -1.58 -14.82 -4.88
C GLY A 2 -2.63 -13.74 -4.65
N THR A 3 -2.40 -12.98 -3.60
CA THR A 3 -3.20 -11.83 -3.19
C THR A 3 -2.56 -10.59 -3.80
N SER A 4 -3.37 -9.65 -4.29
CA SER A 4 -2.89 -8.30 -4.64
C SER A 4 -3.87 -7.26 -4.15
N TYR A 5 -3.38 -6.20 -3.54
CA TYR A 5 -4.19 -5.08 -3.08
C TYR A 5 -3.36 -3.81 -2.98
N GLU A 6 -4.05 -2.67 -3.06
CA GLU A 6 -3.48 -1.35 -2.93
C GLU A 6 -4.39 -0.50 -2.07
N GLY A 7 -3.79 0.40 -1.29
CA GLY A 7 -4.52 1.28 -0.42
C GLY A 7 -3.65 2.39 0.15
N ALA A 8 -4.26 3.18 1.03
CA ALA A 8 -3.57 4.26 1.71
C ALA A 8 -3.98 4.34 3.18
N LEU A 9 -3.04 4.77 4.02
CA LEU A 9 -3.22 5.14 5.40
C LEU A 9 -2.96 6.64 5.53
N VAL A 10 -3.91 7.36 6.13
CA VAL A 10 -3.83 8.80 6.35
C VAL A 10 -3.81 9.11 7.84
N VAL A 11 -2.90 10.01 8.23
CA VAL A 11 -2.82 10.59 9.59
C VAL A 11 -3.88 11.69 9.74
N ALA A 12 -5.15 11.29 9.75
CA ALA A 12 -6.31 12.12 10.02
C ALA A 12 -7.52 11.22 10.33
N GLY A 13 -8.54 11.77 11.01
CA GLY A 13 -9.85 11.12 11.14
C GLY A 13 -10.62 10.97 9.82
N VAL A 14 -11.70 10.19 9.87
CA VAL A 14 -12.48 9.74 8.70
C VAL A 14 -13.11 10.91 7.92
N GLU A 15 -13.68 11.91 8.59
CA GLU A 15 -14.42 13.00 7.92
C GLU A 15 -13.54 13.92 7.06
N PRO A 16 -12.37 14.40 7.53
CA PRO A 16 -11.42 15.11 6.68
C PRO A 16 -11.00 14.31 5.45
N VAL A 17 -10.72 13.02 5.62
CA VAL A 17 -10.32 12.12 4.53
C VAL A 17 -11.45 11.95 3.53
N ARG A 18 -12.67 11.64 4.01
CA ARG A 18 -13.87 11.55 3.18
C ARG A 18 -14.09 12.81 2.36
N THR A 19 -13.95 13.99 2.98
CA THR A 19 -14.11 15.28 2.29
C THR A 19 -13.07 15.44 1.18
N ALA A 20 -11.81 15.07 1.42
CA ALA A 20 -10.75 15.12 0.41
C ALA A 20 -11.04 14.19 -0.77
N LEU A 21 -11.50 12.97 -0.51
CA LEU A 21 -11.83 11.98 -1.55
C LEU A 21 -13.05 12.37 -2.37
N VAL A 22 -14.08 12.97 -1.77
CA VAL A 22 -15.21 13.54 -2.52
C VAL A 22 -14.74 14.63 -3.49
N ARG A 23 -13.83 15.51 -3.06
CA ARG A 23 -13.28 16.57 -3.91
C ARG A 23 -12.41 16.03 -5.05
N ALA A 24 -11.76 14.89 -4.82
CA ALA A 24 -10.95 14.19 -5.81
C ALA A 24 -11.76 13.27 -6.74
N ASP A 25 -13.09 13.17 -6.54
CA ASP A 25 -13.97 12.20 -7.22
C ASP A 25 -13.48 10.73 -7.11
N VAL A 26 -12.89 10.39 -5.97
CA VAL A 26 -12.37 9.04 -5.71
C VAL A 26 -13.44 8.18 -5.06
N LYS A 27 -13.72 7.03 -5.67
CA LYS A 27 -14.58 6.00 -5.07
C LYS A 27 -13.75 5.07 -4.18
N ALA A 28 -14.10 4.98 -2.91
CA ALA A 28 -13.35 4.19 -1.92
C ALA A 28 -14.22 3.76 -0.74
N ILE A 29 -13.83 2.69 -0.04
CA ILE A 29 -14.23 2.47 1.35
C ILE A 29 -13.20 3.18 2.22
N VAL A 30 -13.66 3.96 3.19
CA VAL A 30 -12.83 4.66 4.15
C VAL A 30 -13.15 4.13 5.53
N ALA A 31 -12.15 3.66 6.27
CA ALA A 31 -12.35 2.99 7.55
C ALA A 31 -11.41 3.57 8.63
N PRO A 32 -11.89 3.80 9.86
CA PRO A 32 -11.01 4.12 10.98
C PRO A 32 -10.19 2.87 11.35
N VAL A 33 -8.87 3.02 11.46
CA VAL A 33 -7.95 1.93 11.83
C VAL A 33 -7.14 2.22 13.09
N GLY A 34 -7.31 3.41 13.67
CA GLY A 34 -6.67 3.87 14.91
C GLY A 34 -7.12 5.29 15.24
N ALA A 35 -6.67 5.83 16.37
CA ALA A 35 -7.00 7.20 16.74
C ALA A 35 -6.40 8.19 15.72
N GLU A 36 -7.26 8.96 15.04
CA GLU A 36 -6.85 9.84 13.93
C GLU A 36 -6.04 9.11 12.84
N ARG A 37 -6.38 7.83 12.58
CA ARG A 37 -5.80 7.02 11.51
C ARG A 37 -6.90 6.41 10.67
N THR A 38 -6.83 6.69 9.37
CA THR A 38 -7.88 6.31 8.43
C THR A 38 -7.27 5.52 7.28
N ALA A 39 -7.76 4.31 7.06
CA ALA A 39 -7.48 3.52 5.88
C ALA A 39 -8.40 3.94 4.73
N ILE A 40 -7.87 3.91 3.52
CA ILE A 40 -8.57 4.12 2.27
C ILE A 40 -8.35 2.86 1.43
N LEU A 41 -9.44 2.18 1.13
CA LEU A 41 -9.51 1.10 0.16
C LEU A 41 -10.08 1.71 -1.12
N PRO A 42 -9.24 2.22 -2.04
CA PRO A 42 -9.73 2.78 -3.30
C PRO A 42 -10.31 1.65 -4.15
N ARG A 43 -11.38 1.96 -4.87
CA ARG A 43 -11.94 1.03 -5.85
C ARG A 43 -10.93 0.82 -6.97
N GLU A 44 -10.65 -0.43 -7.29
CA GLU A 44 -9.75 -0.79 -8.37
C GLU A 44 -10.36 -0.49 -9.74
N GLY A 45 -9.49 -0.14 -10.70
CA GLY A 45 -9.79 0.10 -12.10
C GLY A 45 -9.52 -1.11 -12.99
N ALA A 46 -8.86 -0.87 -14.11
CA ALA A 46 -8.44 -1.94 -15.02
C ALA A 46 -7.42 -2.87 -14.33
N TYR A 47 -7.49 -4.17 -14.65
CA TYR A 47 -6.57 -5.19 -14.12
C TYR A 47 -6.54 -5.32 -12.60
N ASN A 48 -7.58 -4.86 -11.89
CA ASN A 48 -7.68 -4.87 -10.44
C ASN A 48 -6.59 -4.03 -9.73
N VAL A 49 -6.18 -2.93 -10.36
CA VAL A 49 -5.19 -1.97 -9.84
C VAL A 49 -5.86 -0.64 -9.47
N ALA A 50 -5.43 0.00 -8.39
CA ALA A 50 -5.82 1.34 -7.95
C ALA A 50 -4.63 2.31 -8.01
N ASP A 51 -4.85 3.53 -8.49
CA ASP A 51 -3.80 4.55 -8.63
C ASP A 51 -3.47 5.23 -7.29
N VAL A 52 -2.84 4.46 -6.40
CA VAL A 52 -2.53 4.92 -5.04
C VAL A 52 -1.41 5.94 -4.99
N ASP A 53 -0.51 5.98 -5.97
CA ASP A 53 0.56 6.97 -6.04
C ASP A 53 0.03 8.37 -6.38
N GLU A 54 -0.85 8.49 -7.39
CA GLU A 54 -1.51 9.77 -7.67
C GLU A 54 -2.35 10.23 -6.47
N LEU A 55 -3.05 9.29 -5.83
CA LEU A 55 -3.81 9.56 -4.62
C LEU A 55 -2.92 10.07 -3.46
N GLY A 56 -1.76 9.44 -3.24
CA GLY A 56 -0.79 9.82 -2.21
C GLY A 56 -0.25 11.24 -2.44
N ARG A 57 0.10 11.57 -3.69
CA ARG A 57 0.54 12.93 -4.06
C ARG A 57 -0.57 13.97 -3.85
N TYR A 58 -1.79 13.67 -4.29
CA TYR A 58 -2.92 14.59 -4.11
C TYR A 58 -3.24 14.83 -2.63
N LEU A 59 -3.41 13.76 -1.84
CA LEU A 59 -3.79 13.87 -0.43
C LEU A 59 -2.71 14.57 0.40
N SER A 60 -1.44 14.28 0.12
CA SER A 60 -0.34 14.91 0.86
C SER A 60 -0.05 16.34 0.40
N GLY A 61 -0.14 16.63 -0.90
CA GLY A 61 0.19 17.95 -1.47
C GLY A 61 -0.96 18.95 -1.40
N VAL A 62 -2.14 18.55 -1.86
CA VAL A 62 -3.32 19.44 -1.94
C VAL A 62 -4.03 19.51 -0.59
N CYS A 63 -4.15 18.39 0.12
CA CYS A 63 -4.88 18.31 1.38
C CYS A 63 -3.97 18.42 2.63
N GLY A 64 -2.65 18.37 2.45
CA GLY A 64 -1.68 18.57 3.53
C GLY A 64 -1.56 17.40 4.51
N PHE A 65 -2.08 16.22 4.15
CA PHE A 65 -1.99 15.04 5.03
C PHE A 65 -0.60 14.40 4.99
N SER A 66 -0.24 13.66 6.04
CA SER A 66 0.81 12.63 5.94
C SER A 66 0.14 11.34 5.48
N VAL A 67 0.66 10.77 4.39
CA VAL A 67 0.04 9.62 3.71
C VAL A 67 1.06 8.52 3.54
N LEU A 68 0.69 7.30 3.91
CA LEU A 68 1.41 6.08 3.60
C LEU A 68 0.58 5.31 2.60
N VAL A 69 1.08 5.12 1.39
CA VAL A 69 0.42 4.25 0.41
C VAL A 69 1.13 2.90 0.39
N HIS A 70 0.37 1.86 0.09
CA HIS A 70 0.89 0.51 0.01
C HIS A 70 0.39 -0.16 -1.26
N SER A 71 1.24 -1.01 -1.82
CA SER A 71 0.88 -1.96 -2.85
C SER A 71 1.44 -3.32 -2.48
N LEU A 72 0.62 -4.35 -2.67
CA LEU A 72 1.03 -5.73 -2.53
C LEU A 72 0.75 -6.45 -3.84
N TYR A 73 1.77 -7.13 -4.38
CA TYR A 73 1.70 -7.81 -5.67
C TYR A 73 1.94 -9.32 -5.51
N ASP A 74 0.94 -10.10 -5.91
CA ASP A 74 0.96 -11.57 -6.01
C ASP A 74 1.46 -12.29 -4.74
N SER A 75 1.21 -11.71 -3.56
CA SER A 75 1.71 -12.16 -2.26
C SER A 75 3.23 -12.09 -2.05
N ASP A 76 4.01 -11.60 -3.01
CA ASP A 76 5.47 -11.70 -3.01
C ASP A 76 6.18 -10.37 -2.70
N LEU A 77 5.58 -9.25 -3.10
CA LEU A 77 6.18 -7.93 -2.93
C LEU A 77 5.21 -6.96 -2.24
N LEU A 78 5.63 -6.44 -1.09
CA LEU A 78 5.02 -5.29 -0.41
C LEU A 78 5.89 -4.07 -0.65
N SER A 79 5.31 -3.06 -1.27
CA SER A 79 5.88 -1.73 -1.38
C SER A 79 5.12 -0.77 -0.47
N LEU A 80 5.84 0.08 0.26
CA LEU A 80 5.28 1.15 1.09
C LEU A 80 5.94 2.47 0.70
N TYR A 81 5.12 3.50 0.49
CA TYR A 81 5.61 4.82 0.09
C TYR A 81 5.04 5.90 1.00
N VAL A 82 5.92 6.72 1.56
CA VAL A 82 5.54 7.83 2.44
C VAL A 82 5.50 9.12 1.63
N TYR A 83 4.32 9.72 1.57
CA TYR A 83 4.06 10.98 0.89
C TYR A 83 3.81 12.11 1.90
N ARG A 84 4.47 13.25 1.66
CA ARG A 84 4.27 14.50 2.43
C ARG A 84 4.47 15.68 1.50
N GLY A 85 3.52 16.63 1.51
CA GLY A 85 3.62 17.82 0.66
C GLY A 85 3.59 17.54 -0.84
N GLY A 86 3.07 16.38 -1.27
CA GLY A 86 2.99 15.98 -2.67
C GLY A 86 4.21 15.21 -3.18
N GLU A 87 5.25 15.06 -2.36
CA GLU A 87 6.48 14.34 -2.70
C GLU A 87 6.56 12.99 -1.97
N CYS A 88 7.13 11.99 -2.65
CA CYS A 88 7.50 10.73 -2.02
C CYS A 88 8.82 10.94 -1.28
N LEU A 89 8.80 10.86 0.04
CA LEU A 89 9.96 11.08 0.90
C LEU A 89 10.72 9.80 1.22
N HIS A 90 10.03 8.65 1.15
CA HIS A 90 10.60 7.37 1.50
C HIS A 90 9.91 6.24 0.76
N GLU A 91 10.72 5.28 0.31
CA GLU A 91 10.28 4.05 -0.34
C GLU A 91 10.79 2.86 0.45
N TYR A 92 9.89 1.93 0.73
CA TYR A 92 10.22 0.63 1.27
C TYR A 92 9.78 -0.47 0.32
N GLN A 93 10.62 -1.49 0.21
CA GLN A 93 10.41 -2.68 -0.60
C GLN A 93 10.72 -3.90 0.25
N SER A 94 9.79 -4.85 0.34
CA SER A 94 9.96 -6.05 1.18
C SER A 94 11.02 -7.00 0.64
N GLU A 95 11.23 -7.02 -0.67
CA GLU A 95 12.18 -7.88 -1.35
C GLU A 95 12.66 -7.24 -2.65
N THR A 96 13.94 -6.90 -2.70
CA THR A 96 14.54 -6.15 -3.82
C THR A 96 14.67 -7.00 -5.07
N ALA A 97 14.82 -8.33 -4.94
CA ALA A 97 14.96 -9.22 -6.08
C ALA A 97 13.73 -9.21 -7.01
N PHE A 98 12.54 -8.95 -6.47
CA PHE A 98 11.28 -8.86 -7.25
C PHE A 98 11.11 -7.56 -8.03
N LEU A 99 12.02 -6.59 -7.89
CA LEU A 99 11.98 -5.34 -8.66
C LEU A 99 12.70 -5.44 -10.01
N GLY A 100 13.39 -6.55 -10.25
CA GLY A 100 14.13 -6.78 -11.48
C GLY A 100 13.21 -7.02 -12.66
N THR A 101 13.55 -6.46 -13.82
CA THR A 101 12.85 -6.73 -15.07
C THR A 101 13.50 -7.92 -15.76
N PRO A 102 12.75 -8.99 -16.11
CA PRO A 102 13.31 -10.09 -16.88
C PRO A 102 13.73 -9.59 -18.27
N TYR A 103 14.94 -9.93 -18.68
CA TYR A 103 15.55 -9.53 -19.94
C TYR A 103 16.18 -10.75 -20.61
N GLU A 104 15.87 -11.00 -21.88
CA GLU A 104 16.50 -12.06 -22.66
C GLU A 104 17.68 -11.48 -23.46
N ASP A 105 18.88 -12.03 -23.24
CA ASP A 105 20.11 -11.63 -23.91
C ASP A 105 20.75 -12.88 -24.54
N ASP A 106 20.83 -12.93 -25.87
CA ASP A 106 21.37 -14.07 -26.64
C ASP A 106 20.79 -15.45 -26.25
N GLY A 107 19.53 -15.49 -25.82
CA GLY A 107 18.81 -16.71 -25.41
C GLY A 107 19.01 -17.12 -23.96
N GLU A 108 19.74 -16.31 -23.17
CA GLU A 108 19.87 -16.46 -21.72
C GLU A 108 18.93 -15.48 -21.00
N MET A 109 18.23 -15.97 -19.98
CA MET A 109 17.37 -15.14 -19.14
C MET A 109 18.20 -14.43 -18.07
N LYS A 110 18.17 -13.10 -18.10
CA LYS A 110 18.81 -12.21 -17.15
C LYS A 110 17.76 -11.37 -16.42
N VAL A 111 18.20 -10.71 -15.36
CA VAL A 111 17.39 -9.79 -14.57
C VAL A 111 18.07 -8.43 -14.60
N GLU A 112 17.40 -7.42 -15.16
CA GLU A 112 17.86 -6.03 -15.08
C GLU A 112 17.32 -5.38 -13.80
N LEU A 113 18.22 -4.93 -12.93
CA LEU A 113 17.86 -4.23 -11.70
C LEU A 113 18.73 -2.98 -11.54
N GLY A 114 18.09 -1.80 -11.50
CA GLY A 114 18.80 -0.53 -11.35
C GLY A 114 19.79 -0.21 -12.49
N GLY A 115 19.54 -0.73 -13.69
CA GLY A 115 20.42 -0.56 -14.86
C GLY A 115 21.62 -1.52 -14.89
N VAL A 116 21.64 -2.52 -14.01
CA VAL A 116 22.65 -3.59 -13.98
C VAL A 116 21.98 -4.91 -14.37
N LEU A 117 22.59 -5.65 -15.29
CA LEU A 117 22.14 -6.99 -15.68
C LEU A 117 22.80 -8.04 -14.80
N TYR A 118 21.99 -8.90 -14.20
CA TYR A 118 22.40 -10.05 -13.41
C TYR A 118 21.95 -11.34 -14.11
N ASP A 119 22.72 -12.40 -13.96
CA ASP A 119 22.22 -13.73 -14.31
C ASP A 119 21.15 -14.14 -13.28
N ALA A 120 20.12 -14.87 -13.70
CA ALA A 120 18.98 -15.19 -12.83
C ALA A 120 19.36 -16.01 -11.57
N GLU A 121 20.48 -16.73 -11.61
CA GLU A 121 21.02 -17.51 -10.49
C GLU A 121 22.22 -16.84 -9.80
N ASP A 122 22.53 -15.58 -10.13
CA ASP A 122 23.67 -14.87 -9.56
C ASP A 122 23.45 -14.58 -8.07
N PRO A 123 24.28 -15.12 -7.15
CA PRO A 123 24.14 -14.87 -5.71
C PRO A 123 24.43 -13.41 -5.31
N SER A 124 24.97 -12.59 -6.23
CA SER A 124 25.19 -11.16 -6.04
C SER A 124 23.97 -10.30 -6.37
N LEU A 125 22.89 -10.89 -6.92
CA LEU A 125 21.63 -10.20 -7.13
C LEU A 125 21.14 -9.59 -5.81
N PRO A 126 20.93 -8.26 -5.74
CA PRO A 126 20.43 -7.62 -4.53
C PRO A 126 19.12 -8.24 -4.08
N SER A 127 19.11 -8.72 -2.84
CA SER A 127 17.96 -9.37 -2.22
C SER A 127 17.66 -8.81 -0.83
N GLY A 128 16.47 -9.11 -0.34
CA GLY A 128 15.98 -8.68 0.95
C GLY A 128 15.38 -7.27 0.94
N PRO A 129 14.96 -6.80 2.13
CA PRO A 129 14.20 -5.56 2.26
C PRO A 129 15.08 -4.32 2.07
N ARG A 130 14.52 -3.31 1.40
CA ARG A 130 15.13 -1.99 1.22
C ARG A 130 14.26 -0.93 1.88
N GLY A 131 14.88 0.06 2.54
CA GLY A 131 14.16 1.17 3.18
C GLY A 131 13.47 0.79 4.50
N ALA A 132 13.95 -0.23 5.20
CA ALA A 132 13.39 -0.70 6.48
C ALA A 132 13.73 0.24 7.66
N ASP A 133 13.26 1.49 7.60
CA ASP A 133 13.48 2.52 8.62
C ASP A 133 12.22 2.71 9.49
N PRO A 134 12.21 2.19 10.74
CA PRO A 134 11.03 2.29 11.61
C PRO A 134 10.67 3.72 12.01
N GLU A 135 11.64 4.66 12.05
CA GLU A 135 11.36 6.05 12.45
C GLU A 135 10.49 6.78 11.43
N VAL A 136 10.60 6.39 10.15
CA VAL A 136 9.79 6.95 9.06
C VAL A 136 8.34 6.48 9.15
N PHE A 137 8.10 5.25 9.58
CA PHE A 137 6.75 4.66 9.66
C PHE A 137 6.05 4.92 10.98
N ALA A 138 6.78 5.09 12.09
CA ALA A 138 6.20 5.30 13.42
C ALA A 138 5.14 6.43 13.51
N PRO A 139 5.27 7.58 12.82
CA PRO A 139 4.25 8.61 12.81
C PRO A 139 2.87 8.15 12.29
N PHE A 140 2.84 7.08 11.49
CA PHE A 140 1.59 6.49 10.99
C PHE A 140 0.91 5.58 12.01
N GLY A 141 1.60 5.15 13.06
CA GLY A 141 1.00 4.36 14.13
C GLY A 141 0.07 5.17 15.03
N SER A 142 -0.66 4.45 15.88
CA SER A 142 -1.56 4.99 16.90
C SER A 142 -1.02 4.68 18.30
N GLY A 143 -0.79 5.69 19.13
CA GLY A 143 -0.22 5.48 20.47
C GLY A 143 1.27 5.14 20.45
N ASP A 144 1.72 4.32 21.41
CA ASP A 144 3.14 4.00 21.60
C ASP A 144 3.57 2.87 20.65
N VAL A 145 4.35 3.23 19.63
CA VAL A 145 4.91 2.28 18.64
C VAL A 145 6.24 1.74 19.13
N ASP A 146 6.38 0.41 19.15
CA ASP A 146 7.65 -0.27 19.42
C ASP A 146 8.53 -0.24 18.15
N LEU A 147 9.52 0.67 18.14
CA LEU A 147 10.40 0.88 16.99
C LEU A 147 11.31 -0.32 16.70
N ASP A 148 11.74 -1.03 17.74
CA ASP A 148 12.63 -2.18 17.58
C ASP A 148 11.86 -3.32 16.92
N ARG A 149 10.64 -3.60 17.41
CA ARG A 149 9.74 -4.59 16.81
C ARG A 149 9.36 -4.21 15.38
N LEU A 150 9.01 -2.94 15.13
CA LEU A 150 8.67 -2.46 13.80
C LEU A 150 9.85 -2.62 12.83
N GLY A 151 11.06 -2.25 13.26
CA GLY A 151 12.27 -2.39 12.46
C GLY A 151 12.58 -3.86 12.13
N ALA A 152 12.44 -4.76 13.10
CA ALA A 152 12.59 -6.20 12.87
C ALA A 152 11.62 -6.71 11.80
N LEU A 153 10.33 -6.38 11.92
CA LEU A 153 9.31 -6.79 10.96
C LEU A 153 9.53 -6.23 9.55
N LEU A 154 9.98 -4.98 9.43
CA LEU A 154 10.34 -4.38 8.13
C LEU A 154 11.54 -5.10 7.49
N ARG A 155 12.49 -5.59 8.31
CA ARG A 155 13.60 -6.43 7.83
C ARG A 155 13.20 -7.90 7.61
N GLY A 156 11.94 -8.26 7.87
CA GLY A 156 11.45 -9.64 7.78
C GLY A 156 11.91 -10.55 8.91
N GLU A 157 12.44 -9.99 10.00
CA GLU A 157 12.93 -10.73 11.16
C GLU A 157 11.76 -11.16 12.08
N GLY A 158 11.88 -12.35 12.68
CA GLY A 158 10.91 -12.83 13.68
C GLY A 158 9.58 -13.33 13.13
N LEU A 159 9.49 -13.49 11.81
CA LEU A 159 8.40 -14.20 11.13
C LEU A 159 8.87 -15.65 10.89
N ASP A 160 7.98 -16.63 11.04
CA ASP A 160 8.33 -18.05 11.03
C ASP A 160 8.92 -18.47 9.68
N GLU A 161 10.04 -19.19 9.66
CA GLU A 161 10.79 -19.53 8.43
C GLU A 161 10.05 -20.58 7.56
N ASP A 162 9.20 -21.40 8.20
CA ASP A 162 8.39 -22.44 7.54
C ASP A 162 7.12 -21.87 6.87
N GLU A 163 6.69 -20.69 7.28
CA GLU A 163 5.76 -19.87 6.54
C GLU A 163 6.60 -19.06 5.56
N GLN A 164 6.69 -19.47 4.28
CA GLN A 164 7.15 -18.55 3.23
C GLN A 164 6.50 -17.21 3.51
N ILE A 165 7.28 -16.20 3.94
CA ILE A 165 6.73 -14.97 4.50
C ILE A 165 6.10 -14.23 3.32
N PHE A 166 4.85 -14.55 3.04
CA PHE A 166 4.06 -13.81 2.08
C PHE A 166 4.11 -12.36 2.53
N ALA A 167 4.35 -11.47 1.58
CA ALA A 167 4.39 -10.04 1.80
C ALA A 167 3.14 -9.54 2.54
N GLU A 168 2.04 -10.30 2.44
CA GLU A 168 0.76 -10.07 3.12
C GLU A 168 0.88 -10.24 4.63
N SER A 169 1.47 -11.36 5.10
CA SER A 169 1.73 -11.60 6.52
C SER A 169 2.64 -10.53 7.11
N ARG A 170 3.64 -10.08 6.34
CA ARG A 170 4.50 -8.97 6.75
C ARG A 170 3.71 -7.67 6.86
N HIS A 171 2.87 -7.34 5.87
CA HIS A 171 2.07 -6.12 5.92
C HIS A 171 1.11 -6.12 7.12
N TRP A 172 0.47 -7.26 7.39
CA TRP A 172 -0.38 -7.45 8.56
C TRP A 172 0.39 -7.18 9.86
N ALA A 173 1.55 -7.82 10.04
CA ALA A 173 2.37 -7.65 11.24
C ALA A 173 2.88 -6.21 11.40
N VAL A 174 3.25 -5.53 10.31
CA VAL A 174 3.63 -4.11 10.32
C VAL A 174 2.45 -3.24 10.78
N ALA A 175 1.24 -3.48 10.28
CA ALA A 175 0.05 -2.75 10.71
C ALA A 175 -0.24 -2.95 12.21
N GLU A 176 -0.08 -4.17 12.72
CA GLU A 176 -0.23 -4.45 14.15
C GLU A 176 0.86 -3.77 15.01
N ALA A 177 2.11 -3.75 14.56
CA ALA A 177 3.21 -3.08 15.26
C ALA A 177 3.02 -1.54 15.29
N LEU A 178 2.30 -0.99 14.32
CA LEU A 178 1.84 0.40 14.31
C LEU A 178 0.59 0.62 15.19
N ASN A 179 0.12 -0.41 15.92
CA ASN A 179 -1.11 -0.42 16.71
C ASN A 179 -2.36 -0.03 15.89
N LEU A 180 -2.43 -0.52 14.65
CA LEU A 180 -3.56 -0.28 13.75
C LEU A 180 -4.40 -1.54 13.59
N GLN A 181 -5.65 -1.36 13.15
CA GLN A 181 -6.51 -2.44 12.71
C GLN A 181 -6.06 -2.91 11.31
N PRO A 182 -5.52 -4.13 11.14
CA PRO A 182 -4.87 -4.50 9.88
C PRO A 182 -5.84 -4.75 8.74
N ALA A 183 -7.04 -5.29 9.01
CA ALA A 183 -7.88 -5.83 7.94
C ALA A 183 -8.29 -4.78 6.89
N ALA A 184 -8.47 -3.51 7.26
CA ALA A 184 -8.76 -2.45 6.29
C ALA A 184 -7.52 -1.99 5.49
N LEU A 185 -6.30 -2.31 5.94
CA LEU A 185 -5.05 -2.04 5.24
C LEU A 185 -4.59 -3.22 4.38
N THR A 186 -5.04 -4.44 4.67
CA THR A 186 -4.59 -5.65 3.98
C THR A 186 -5.67 -6.30 3.12
N THR A 187 -6.72 -5.55 2.75
CA THR A 187 -7.84 -6.05 1.95
C THR A 187 -8.06 -5.19 0.72
N ALA A 188 -8.18 -5.82 -0.44
CA ALA A 188 -8.56 -5.13 -1.67
C ALA A 188 -10.03 -4.67 -1.62
N TYR A 189 -10.35 -3.53 -2.22
CA TYR A 189 -11.74 -3.02 -2.25
C TYR A 189 -12.74 -4.03 -2.81
N ARG A 190 -12.38 -4.82 -3.84
CA ARG A 190 -13.27 -5.86 -4.42
C ARG A 190 -13.59 -7.02 -3.46
N HIS A 191 -12.78 -7.21 -2.41
CA HIS A 191 -12.95 -8.25 -1.39
C HIS A 191 -13.50 -7.68 -0.08
N ALA A 192 -13.55 -6.36 0.06
CA ALA A 192 -13.98 -5.65 1.25
C ALA A 192 -15.50 -5.60 1.38
N THR A 193 -16.02 -5.92 2.57
CA THR A 193 -17.40 -5.62 2.95
C THR A 193 -17.40 -4.57 4.05
N MET A 194 -18.17 -3.48 3.88
CA MET A 194 -18.21 -2.41 4.89
C MET A 194 -18.59 -2.88 6.30
N ALA A 195 -19.38 -3.95 6.41
CA ALA A 195 -19.78 -4.52 7.69
C ALA A 195 -18.59 -5.04 8.52
N ASP A 196 -17.45 -5.32 7.88
CA ASP A 196 -16.23 -5.81 8.53
C ASP A 196 -15.45 -4.68 9.21
N TYR A 197 -15.80 -3.41 8.94
CA TYR A 197 -15.08 -2.23 9.40
C TYR A 197 -16.02 -1.28 10.15
N PRO A 198 -16.12 -1.39 11.49
CA PRO A 198 -16.95 -0.49 12.29
C PRO A 198 -16.59 0.99 12.05
N GLY A 199 -17.58 1.80 11.70
CA GLY A 199 -17.38 3.23 11.40
C GLY A 199 -16.88 3.52 9.98
N ALA A 200 -16.76 2.51 9.11
CA ALA A 200 -16.42 2.74 7.72
C ALA A 200 -17.56 3.38 6.92
N VAL A 201 -17.16 4.16 5.91
CA VAL A 201 -18.07 4.89 5.01
C VAL A 201 -17.67 4.63 3.56
N LEU A 202 -18.66 4.53 2.68
CA LEU A 202 -18.44 4.52 1.24
C LEU A 202 -18.36 5.96 0.73
N VAL A 203 -17.29 6.26 0.00
CA VAL A 203 -17.07 7.53 -0.70
C VAL A 203 -17.17 7.29 -2.21
N GLY A 204 -17.63 8.30 -2.95
CA GLY A 204 -17.90 8.24 -4.38
C GLY A 204 -19.40 8.19 -4.69
N PRO A 205 -19.81 8.40 -5.96
CA PRO A 205 -21.21 8.48 -6.31
C PRO A 205 -21.93 7.16 -5.97
N SER A 206 -22.98 7.26 -5.16
CA SER A 206 -23.96 6.19 -5.03
C SER A 206 -24.53 5.94 -6.42
N ARG A 207 -24.31 4.76 -7.00
CA ARG A 207 -24.98 4.40 -8.24
C ARG A 207 -26.48 4.29 -7.99
N THR A 208 -27.16 5.41 -8.23
CA THR A 208 -28.52 5.43 -8.76
C THR A 208 -28.50 6.43 -9.90
N GLU A 209 -27.98 5.98 -11.05
CA GLU A 209 -28.60 6.17 -12.37
C GLU A 209 -27.69 5.58 -13.47
N PRO A 210 -28.26 4.87 -14.46
CA PRO A 210 -27.58 4.65 -15.73
C PRO A 210 -27.51 6.00 -16.45
N SER A 211 -26.31 6.45 -16.84
CA SER A 211 -26.21 7.58 -17.75
C SER A 211 -26.81 7.15 -19.09
N ALA A 212 -28.09 7.45 -19.27
CA ALA A 212 -28.71 7.50 -20.58
C ALA A 212 -27.87 8.45 -21.43
N GLY A 213 -27.50 7.96 -22.62
CA GLY A 213 -26.59 8.64 -23.51
C GLY A 213 -26.91 10.12 -23.68
N SER A 214 -25.87 10.94 -23.66
CA SER A 214 -25.87 12.18 -24.40
C SER A 214 -24.70 12.13 -25.36
N ALA A 215 -25.03 11.70 -26.58
CA ALA A 215 -24.33 12.17 -27.75
C ALA A 215 -24.37 13.70 -27.73
N LEU A 216 -23.20 14.35 -27.87
CA LEU A 216 -23.05 15.65 -28.52
C LEU A 216 -21.55 15.97 -28.69
N ARG A 217 -21.12 15.77 -29.95
CA ARG A 217 -20.14 16.52 -30.75
C ARG A 217 -18.72 16.72 -30.22
#